data_AF-A0A2W5SCU9-F1
#
_entry.id   AF-A0A2W5SCU9-F1
#
_cell.length_a   1.000
_cell.length_b   1.000
_cell.length_c   1.000
_cell.angle_alpha   90.00
_cell.angle_beta   90.00
_cell.angle_gamma   90.00
#
_symmetry.space_group_name_H-M   'P 1'
#
loop_
_entity.id
_entity.type
_entity.pdbx_description
1 polymer ?
#
loop_
_entity_poly.entity_id
_entity_poly.type
_entity_poly.pdbx_seq_one_letter_code
_entity_poly.pdbx_strand_id
1 'polypeptide(L)'
;MSDEEWSDWIEHDGQPVPELMGLKARVVAANGRDEVGIIMNSIAPPPGQYSAFVWASLPKRVQGNRILRYRIRKPRALQQLIDLVENLPAPQPEEVAA
;
A
#
# COMPACT_ATOMS: atom_id res chain seq x y z
N MET A 1 -14.61 -17.13 -0.79
CA MET A 1 -14.24 -15.74 -0.41
C MET A 1 -13.02 -15.41 -1.24
N SER A 2 -12.99 -14.30 -1.98
CA SER A 2 -11.83 -14.02 -2.83
C SER A 2 -10.60 -13.76 -1.95
N ASP A 3 -9.56 -14.56 -2.09
CA ASP A 3 -8.27 -14.31 -1.45
C ASP A 3 -7.77 -12.94 -1.92
N GLU A 4 -7.84 -11.95 -1.03
CA GLU A 4 -7.30 -10.63 -1.32
C GLU A 4 -5.79 -10.73 -1.31
N GLU A 5 -5.17 -10.53 -2.47
CA GLU A 5 -3.73 -10.56 -2.58
C GLU A 5 -3.12 -9.27 -2.03
N TRP A 6 -2.14 -9.43 -1.15
CA TRP A 6 -1.42 -8.34 -0.50
C TRP A 6 0.01 -8.31 -1.02
N SER A 7 0.62 -7.13 -1.05
CA SER A 7 2.06 -7.01 -1.21
C SER A 7 2.80 -7.63 -0.03
N ASP A 8 4.12 -7.76 -0.19
CA ASP A 8 5.01 -8.02 0.94
C ASP A 8 4.92 -6.92 1.99
N TRP A 9 5.33 -7.26 3.21
CA TRP A 9 5.46 -6.29 4.29
C TRP A 9 6.63 -5.35 4.02
N ILE A 10 6.36 -4.05 4.19
CA ILE A 10 7.32 -2.98 4.10
C ILE A 10 7.50 -2.40 5.50
N GLU A 11 8.73 -2.39 5.99
CA GLU A 11 9.08 -1.73 7.26
C GLU A 11 9.06 -0.21 7.08
N HIS A 12 8.48 0.48 8.04
CA HIS A 12 8.27 1.91 8.02
C HIS A 12 9.32 2.62 8.85
N ASP A 13 9.89 3.69 8.31
CA ASP A 13 10.98 4.46 8.92
C ASP A 13 10.50 5.73 9.65
N GLY A 14 9.20 6.00 9.59
CA GLY A 14 8.58 7.17 10.22
C GLY A 14 8.59 8.44 9.38
N GLN A 15 9.06 8.38 8.14
CA GLN A 15 9.00 9.49 7.19
C GLN A 15 7.62 9.58 6.51
N PRO A 16 7.26 10.76 5.96
CA PRO A 16 6.12 10.90 5.07
C PRO A 16 6.26 9.99 3.83
N VAL A 17 5.15 9.37 3.42
CA VAL A 17 5.07 8.49 2.23
C VAL A 17 3.82 8.88 1.42
N PRO A 18 3.85 9.99 0.67
CA PRO A 18 2.67 10.54 -0.02
C PRO A 18 1.99 9.58 -1.00
N GLU A 19 2.76 8.68 -1.63
CA GLU A 19 2.30 7.70 -2.60
C GLU A 19 1.32 6.67 -2.03
N LEU A 20 1.24 6.55 -0.70
CA LEU A 20 0.32 5.62 -0.05
C LEU A 20 -1.10 6.18 0.12
N MET A 21 -1.30 7.48 -0.08
CA MET A 21 -2.61 8.11 0.12
C MET A 21 -3.67 7.48 -0.78
N GLY A 22 -4.83 7.14 -0.18
CA GLY A 22 -5.95 6.50 -0.86
C GLY A 22 -5.80 4.99 -1.06
N LEU A 23 -4.64 4.40 -0.75
CA LEU A 23 -4.44 2.95 -0.86
C LEU A 23 -5.06 2.21 0.33
N LYS A 24 -5.62 1.03 0.04
CA LYS A 24 -6.06 0.10 1.08
C LYS A 24 -4.83 -0.65 1.60
N ALA A 25 -4.54 -0.51 2.89
CA ALA A 25 -3.37 -1.09 3.54
C ALA A 25 -3.78 -1.91 4.77
N ARG A 26 -2.95 -2.92 5.07
CA ARG A 26 -2.88 -3.53 6.39
C ARG A 26 -1.66 -2.97 7.09
N VAL A 27 -1.80 -2.51 8.32
CA VAL A 27 -0.74 -1.82 9.07
C VAL A 27 -0.56 -2.48 10.43
N VAL A 28 0.68 -2.52 10.91
CA VAL A 28 1.00 -2.92 12.28
C VAL A 28 1.60 -1.75 13.01
N ALA A 29 0.97 -1.35 14.10
CA ALA A 29 1.43 -0.28 14.98
C ALA A 29 2.35 -0.82 16.08
N ALA A 30 3.15 0.07 16.68
CA ALA A 30 4.08 -0.29 17.75
C ALA A 30 3.41 -0.84 19.02
N ASN A 31 2.14 -0.54 19.24
CA ASN A 31 1.35 -1.10 20.33
C ASN A 31 0.74 -2.48 20.02
N GLY A 32 1.13 -3.11 18.90
CA GLY A 32 0.68 -4.44 18.49
C GLY A 32 -0.66 -4.47 17.76
N ARG A 33 -1.30 -3.30 17.54
CA ARG A 33 -2.52 -3.25 16.74
C ARG A 33 -2.23 -3.58 15.29
N ASP A 34 -3.07 -4.45 14.73
CA ASP A 34 -3.05 -4.87 13.34
C ASP A 34 -4.41 -4.49 12.71
N GLU A 35 -4.38 -3.50 11.82
CA GLU A 35 -5.59 -2.86 11.30
C GLU A 35 -5.56 -2.83 9.77
N VAL A 36 -6.74 -2.95 9.16
CA VAL A 36 -6.93 -2.80 7.71
C VAL A 36 -7.79 -1.57 7.46
N GLY A 37 -7.34 -0.68 6.59
CA GLY A 37 -8.05 0.55 6.28
C GLY A 37 -7.55 1.22 5.02
N ILE A 38 -8.11 2.40 4.72
CA ILE A 38 -7.63 3.27 3.65
C ILE A 38 -6.71 4.32 4.29
N ILE A 39 -5.53 4.51 3.71
CA ILE A 39 -4.58 5.50 4.19
C ILE A 39 -5.09 6.89 3.77
N MET A 40 -5.64 7.62 4.74
CA MET A 40 -6.14 8.99 4.51
C MET A 40 -5.08 10.05 4.79
N ASN A 41 -4.02 9.70 5.53
CA ASN A 41 -2.96 10.63 5.90
C ASN A 41 -1.62 9.91 6.10
N SER A 42 -0.72 10.03 5.12
CA SER A 42 0.67 9.55 5.18
C SER A 42 1.68 10.68 4.95
N ILE A 43 1.25 11.94 5.06
CA ILE A 43 2.09 13.12 4.88
C ILE A 43 2.28 13.87 6.20
N ALA A 44 3.20 14.85 6.21
CA ALA A 44 3.36 15.74 7.34
C ALA A 44 2.04 16.49 7.61
N PRO A 45 1.43 16.32 8.80
CA PRO A 45 0.15 16.94 9.09
C PRO A 45 0.30 18.43 9.44
N PRO A 46 -0.78 19.23 9.34
CA PRO A 46 -0.79 20.60 9.83
C PRO A 46 -0.53 20.70 11.35
N PRO A 47 -0.14 21.88 11.87
CA PRO A 47 0.03 22.09 13.31
C PRO A 47 -1.22 21.70 14.11
N GLY A 48 -1.01 20.98 15.21
CA GLY A 48 -2.10 20.48 16.07
C GLY A 48 -2.69 19.13 15.66
N GLN A 49 -2.27 18.56 14.53
CA GLN A 49 -2.60 17.20 14.11
C GLN A 49 -1.37 16.30 14.15
N TYR A 50 -1.60 14.99 14.10
CA TYR A 50 -0.54 13.97 14.05
C TYR A 50 -0.93 12.84 13.11
N SER A 51 0.08 12.19 12.52
CA SER A 51 -0.08 11.01 11.67
C SER A 51 0.69 9.84 12.27
N ALA A 52 0.07 8.66 12.26
CA ALA A 52 0.71 7.42 12.67
C ALA A 52 1.88 7.02 11.74
N PHE A 53 1.88 7.50 10.49
CA PHE A 53 2.98 7.34 9.54
C PHE A 53 4.11 8.35 9.77
N VAL A 54 3.82 9.57 10.23
CA VAL A 54 4.87 10.59 10.45
C VAL A 54 5.25 10.65 11.92
N TRP A 55 6.25 9.88 12.32
CA TRP A 55 6.56 9.67 13.75
C TRP A 55 6.97 10.95 14.46
N ALA A 56 7.65 11.87 13.76
CA ALA A 56 8.01 13.19 14.28
C ALA A 56 6.79 14.05 14.66
N SER A 57 5.62 13.78 14.07
CA SER A 57 4.37 14.48 14.41
C SER A 57 3.68 13.91 15.64
N LEU A 58 4.08 12.73 16.14
CA LEU A 58 3.38 12.05 17.23
C LEU A 58 3.80 12.60 18.60
N PRO A 59 2.87 13.11 19.42
CA PRO A 59 3.18 13.43 20.81
C PRO A 59 3.51 12.15 21.59
N LYS A 60 4.37 12.27 22.63
CA LYS A 60 4.87 11.13 23.42
C LYS A 60 3.77 10.15 23.86
N ARG A 61 2.61 10.66 24.29
CA ARG A 61 1.46 9.87 24.75
C ARG A 61 0.85 8.91 23.71
N VAL A 62 1.07 9.14 22.41
CA VAL A 62 0.55 8.31 21.32
C VAL A 62 1.67 7.71 20.46
N GLN A 63 2.92 7.70 20.93
CA GLN A 63 4.02 7.07 20.19
C GLN A 63 3.81 5.57 19.95
N GLY A 64 3.02 4.89 20.79
CA GLY A 64 2.60 3.51 20.55
C GLY A 64 1.73 3.32 19.29
N ASN A 65 1.15 4.40 18.75
CA ASN A 65 0.35 4.34 17.53
C ASN A 65 1.19 4.45 16.26
N ARG A 66 2.51 4.64 16.36
CA ARG A 66 3.38 4.73 15.20
C ARG A 66 3.29 3.45 14.37
N ILE A 67 3.08 3.57 13.07
CA ILE A 67 3.07 2.43 12.16
C ILE A 67 4.51 1.96 12.00
N LEU A 68 4.76 0.68 12.27
CA LEU A 68 6.07 0.05 12.12
C LEU A 68 6.23 -0.64 10.79
N ARG A 69 5.14 -1.20 10.25
CA ARG A 69 5.15 -1.85 8.94
C ARG A 69 3.77 -1.84 8.33
N TYR A 70 3.73 -1.89 7.02
CA TYR A 70 2.48 -1.92 6.25
C TYR A 70 2.62 -2.82 5.03
N ARG A 71 1.50 -3.23 4.47
CA ARG A 71 1.42 -3.86 3.15
C ARG A 71 0.18 -3.38 2.44
N ILE A 72 0.29 -3.25 1.12
CA ILE A 72 -0.75 -2.67 0.28
C ILE A 72 -1.54 -3.77 -0.40
N ARG A 73 -2.85 -3.58 -0.50
CA ARG A 73 -3.70 -4.50 -1.26
C ARG A 73 -3.41 -4.33 -2.74
N LYS A 74 -3.18 -5.43 -3.46
CA LYS A 74 -3.05 -5.40 -4.93
C LYS A 74 -4.40 -4.99 -5.55
N PRO A 75 -4.45 -3.95 -6.40
CA PRO A 75 -5.68 -3.58 -7.10
C PRO A 75 -6.10 -4.71 -8.04
N ARG A 76 -7.38 -5.13 -7.97
CA ARG A 76 -7.91 -6.19 -8.85
C ARG A 76 -7.72 -5.89 -10.34
N ALA A 77 -7.86 -4.63 -10.74
CA ALA A 77 -7.66 -4.22 -12.14
C ALA A 77 -6.21 -4.39 -12.60
N LEU A 78 -5.23 -4.17 -11.72
CA LEU A 78 -3.82 -4.42 -12.03
C LEU A 78 -3.58 -5.93 -12.21
N GLN A 79 -4.20 -6.75 -11.35
CA GLN A 79 -4.13 -8.20 -11.51
C GLN A 79 -4.70 -8.65 -12.85
N GLN A 80 -5.86 -8.14 -13.24
CA GLN A 80 -6.48 -8.44 -14.54
C GLN A 80 -5.61 -8.01 -15.72
N LEU A 81 -4.89 -6.89 -15.63
CA LEU A 81 -3.97 -6.44 -16.68
C LEU A 81 -2.74 -7.34 -16.78
N ILE A 82 -2.16 -7.76 -15.65
CA ILE A 82 -1.03 -8.70 -15.61
C ILE A 82 -1.47 -10.02 -16.24
N ASP A 83 -2.59 -10.58 -15.78
CA ASP A 83 -3.15 -11.83 -16.30
C ASP A 83 -3.42 -11.74 -17.81
N LEU A 84 -3.92 -10.59 -18.29
CA LEU A 84 -4.18 -10.39 -19.72
C LEU A 84 -2.88 -10.36 -20.53
N VAL A 85 -1.84 -9.67 -20.07
CA VAL A 85 -0.54 -9.58 -20.75
C VAL A 85 0.17 -10.94 -20.77
N GLU A 86 0.19 -11.66 -19.66
CA GLU A 86 0.85 -12.97 -19.57
C GLU A 86 0.16 -14.04 -20.43
N ASN A 87 -1.15 -13.89 -20.68
CA ASN A 87 -1.93 -14.80 -21.52
C ASN A 87 -2.19 -14.25 -22.93
N LEU A 88 -1.44 -13.24 -23.39
CA LEU A 88 -1.56 -12.78 -24.77
C LEU A 88 -1.16 -13.89 -25.75
N PRO A 89 -1.99 -14.20 -26.77
CA PRO A 89 -1.62 -15.15 -27.80
C PRO A 89 -0.38 -14.66 -28.54
N ALA A 90 0.58 -15.57 -28.79
CA ALA A 90 1.79 -15.23 -29.53
C ALA A 90 1.43 -14.64 -30.91
N PRO A 91 2.14 -13.58 -31.36
CA PRO A 91 1.90 -13.00 -32.67
C PRO A 91 2.06 -14.07 -33.75
N GLN A 92 1.01 -14.30 -34.52
CA GLN A 92 1.10 -15.20 -35.67
C GLN A 92 1.96 -14.53 -36.75
N PRO A 93 2.94 -15.24 -37.33
CA PRO A 93 3.70 -14.70 -38.45
C PRO A 93 2.71 -14.36 -39.57
N GLU A 94 2.68 -13.09 -39.99
CA GLU A 94 1.91 -12.68 -41.16
C GLU A 94 2.45 -13.48 -42.36
N GLU A 95 1.59 -14.36 -42.87
CA GLU A 95 1.85 -15.09 -44.10
C GLU A 95 1.89 -14.06 -45.23
N VAL A 96 3.11 -13.66 -45.60
CA VAL A 96 3.36 -12.78 -46.74
C VAL A 96 2.93 -13.53 -47.98
N ALA A 97 1.68 -13.31 -48.40
CA ALA A 97 1.14 -13.85 -49.63
C ALA A 97 1.93 -13.27 -50.81
N ALA A 98 2.67 -14.16 -51.48
CA ALA A 98 3.41 -13.90 -52.73
C ALA A 98 2.52 -14.09 -53.96
#